data_AF-A0A0L6UTY2-F1
#
_entry.id   AF-A0A0L6UTY2-F1
#
_cell.length_a   1.000
_cell.length_b   1.000
_cell.length_c   1.000
_cell.angle_alpha   90.00
_cell.angle_beta   90.00
_cell.angle_gamma   90.00
#
_symmetry.space_group_name_H-M   'P 1'
#
loop_
_entity.id
_entity.type
_entity.pdbx_description
1 polymer ?
#
loop_
_entity_poly.entity_id
_entity_poly.type
_entity_poly.pdbx_seq_one_letter_code
_entity_poly.pdbx_strand_id
1 'polypeptide(L)'
;MSGRMGIEVAMNRIQQLPQQAKAEAYKEVLAEIFGRPRTEERVVEISEFVGQVVQDGVGLLISKTVLTELVSQINSHLPSHPNDQHTNEFKRDLLQAVINLPQLVQRAVRFEDQISLLREALASSLELLEDWSEAARALQGIPLDGTHRIVSQEYKLNTYIRIVRLLLEDDNATNAESYLNRASLLIPESKDEVSDCEGLGDRSAFKLSQARILDAKRKFEEASKKYHEISFANNLDSEERSSCLSAAVVCGVLASAGPNRTRLLTSLFRDERSSSLKDYKILSKMVLGQIIKGHEMVEFEKQLKPHQLAKLPKIQELSESESESEEGGRTGKQKMGPWTVFDRAVMQHNLLSVSRIYSRISFKGLGKLVGLSSRAVEVMARTMIQERRLMASMDQVHKLITFQDSRDKALDHNDLLVSNVAASAEPNPNPQTGLPASSNSKLQQVAIAPSLFLWDESIM
;
A
#
# COMPACT_ATOMS: atom_id res chain seq x y z
N MET A 1 -21.34 13.99 44.43
CA MET A 1 -20.91 13.63 45.81
C MET A 1 -21.78 12.55 46.49
N SER A 2 -23.10 12.48 46.26
CA SER A 2 -23.94 11.44 46.87
C SER A 2 -23.73 10.02 46.31
N GLY A 3 -23.24 9.87 45.07
CA GLY A 3 -22.96 8.57 44.44
C GLY A 3 -21.69 7.88 44.97
N ARG A 4 -20.57 8.61 45.01
CA ARG A 4 -19.25 8.15 45.51
C ARG A 4 -19.29 7.51 46.90
N MET A 5 -19.95 8.18 47.85
CA MET A 5 -20.06 7.69 49.22
C MET A 5 -20.89 6.40 49.33
N GLY A 6 -21.85 6.20 48.43
CA GLY A 6 -22.65 4.99 48.37
C GLY A 6 -21.87 3.77 47.88
N ILE A 7 -20.94 3.96 46.93
CA ILE A 7 -20.11 2.89 46.36
C ILE A 7 -19.12 2.38 47.42
N GLU A 8 -18.38 3.25 48.09
CA GLU A 8 -17.44 2.85 49.16
C GLU A 8 -18.13 2.09 50.30
N VAL A 9 -19.33 2.54 50.69
CA VAL A 9 -20.13 1.88 51.74
C VAL A 9 -20.64 0.52 51.25
N ALA A 10 -21.08 0.41 49.99
CA ALA A 10 -21.49 -0.86 49.40
C ALA A 10 -20.31 -1.84 49.29
N MET A 11 -19.13 -1.38 48.86
CA MET A 11 -17.92 -2.20 48.75
C MET A 11 -17.47 -2.73 50.13
N ASN A 12 -17.48 -1.89 51.16
CA ASN A 12 -17.15 -2.30 52.52
C ASN A 12 -18.13 -3.35 53.07
N ARG A 13 -19.42 -3.26 52.73
CA ARG A 13 -20.41 -4.29 53.08
C ARG A 13 -20.15 -5.61 52.34
N ILE A 14 -19.79 -5.55 51.06
CA ILE A 14 -19.50 -6.73 50.25
C ILE A 14 -18.24 -7.45 50.76
N GLN A 15 -17.23 -6.72 51.24
CA GLN A 15 -16.02 -7.35 51.81
C GLN A 15 -16.31 -8.25 53.02
N GLN A 16 -17.37 -7.97 53.79
CA GLN A 16 -17.80 -8.76 54.95
C GLN A 16 -18.59 -10.02 54.59
N LEU A 17 -19.04 -10.17 53.33
CA LEU A 17 -19.84 -11.32 52.88
C LEU A 17 -18.96 -12.59 52.69
N PRO A 18 -19.56 -13.79 52.66
CA PRO A 18 -18.86 -15.02 52.30
C PRO A 18 -18.30 -14.98 50.88
N GLN A 19 -17.14 -15.61 50.65
CA GLN A 19 -16.41 -15.58 49.37
C GLN A 19 -17.27 -15.98 48.14
N GLN A 20 -18.22 -16.90 48.32
CA GLN A 20 -19.13 -17.37 47.26
C GLN A 20 -20.17 -16.33 46.84
N ALA A 21 -20.60 -15.46 47.76
CA ALA A 21 -21.59 -14.41 47.50
C ALA A 21 -20.95 -13.09 47.03
N LYS A 22 -19.66 -12.88 47.31
CA LYS A 22 -18.95 -11.65 46.94
C LYS A 22 -18.98 -11.38 45.45
N ALA A 23 -18.72 -12.40 44.62
CA ALA A 23 -18.66 -12.23 43.17
C ALA A 23 -19.98 -11.73 42.59
N GLU A 24 -21.11 -12.34 42.99
CA GLU A 24 -22.43 -11.91 42.53
C GLU A 24 -22.80 -10.52 43.06
N ALA A 25 -22.50 -10.21 44.33
CA ALA A 25 -22.76 -8.89 44.89
C ALA A 25 -22.00 -7.76 44.16
N TYR A 26 -20.75 -8.00 43.74
CA TYR A 26 -20.02 -7.04 42.91
C TYR A 26 -20.63 -6.88 41.51
N LYS A 27 -21.18 -7.95 40.91
CA LYS A 27 -21.85 -7.86 39.60
C LYS A 27 -23.16 -7.07 39.69
N GLU A 28 -23.94 -7.25 40.75
CA GLU A 28 -25.18 -6.50 40.96
C GLU A 28 -24.91 -5.00 41.09
N VAL A 29 -23.89 -4.62 41.88
CA VAL A 29 -23.49 -3.22 41.99
C VAL A 29 -23.02 -2.68 40.64
N LEU A 30 -22.26 -3.48 39.88
CA LEU A 30 -21.83 -3.08 38.55
C LEU A 30 -23.02 -2.82 37.61
N ALA A 31 -24.02 -3.71 37.59
CA ALA A 31 -25.24 -3.54 36.81
C ALA A 31 -26.04 -2.30 37.23
N GLU A 32 -26.11 -2.00 38.53
CA GLU A 32 -26.75 -0.78 39.03
C GLU A 32 -26.01 0.49 38.56
N ILE A 33 -24.67 0.43 38.44
CA ILE A 33 -23.87 1.52 37.89
C ILE A 33 -24.04 1.66 36.37
N PHE A 34 -24.31 0.59 35.62
CA PHE A 34 -24.65 0.74 34.20
C PHE A 34 -26.08 1.23 33.94
N GLY A 35 -27.00 1.05 34.90
CA GLY A 35 -28.41 1.43 34.77
C GLY A 35 -28.75 2.92 34.90
N ARG A 36 -27.82 3.80 35.30
CA ARG A 36 -28.08 5.25 35.42
C ARG A 36 -27.49 6.04 34.23
N PRO A 37 -27.82 7.34 34.02
CA PRO A 37 -27.52 8.05 32.78
C PRO A 37 -26.01 8.23 32.57
N ARG A 38 -25.60 8.26 31.30
CA ARG A 38 -24.19 8.33 30.85
C ARG A 38 -23.66 9.76 30.99
N THR A 39 -22.71 9.99 31.90
CA THR A 39 -22.05 11.29 32.11
C THR A 39 -20.57 11.08 32.44
N GLU A 40 -19.72 12.11 32.26
CA GLU A 40 -18.28 12.04 32.60
C GLU A 40 -18.04 11.62 34.07
N GLU A 41 -18.90 12.05 34.99
CA GLU A 41 -18.83 11.63 36.39
C GLU A 41 -18.96 10.10 36.55
N ARG A 42 -19.69 9.43 35.66
CA ARG A 42 -19.86 7.96 35.68
C ARG A 42 -18.62 7.23 35.23
N VAL A 43 -17.86 7.80 34.29
CA VAL A 43 -16.54 7.26 33.92
C VAL A 43 -15.66 7.20 35.17
N VAL A 44 -15.68 8.25 35.97
CA VAL A 44 -14.93 8.32 37.22
C VAL A 44 -15.47 7.35 38.26
N GLU A 45 -16.79 7.26 38.46
CA GLU A 45 -17.40 6.30 39.40
C GLU A 45 -17.09 4.84 39.06
N ILE A 46 -17.17 4.45 37.78
CA ILE A 46 -16.83 3.09 37.34
C ILE A 46 -15.31 2.85 37.49
N SER A 47 -14.48 3.83 37.17
CA SER A 47 -13.03 3.73 37.33
C SER A 47 -12.62 3.58 38.80
N GLU A 48 -13.28 4.31 39.70
CA GLU A 48 -13.10 4.19 41.16
C GLU A 48 -13.53 2.80 41.66
N PHE A 49 -14.69 2.30 41.20
CA PHE A 49 -15.16 0.95 41.51
C PHE A 49 -14.13 -0.11 41.07
N VAL A 50 -13.65 -0.04 39.83
CA VAL A 50 -12.63 -0.97 39.33
C VAL A 50 -11.34 -0.84 40.15
N GLY A 51 -10.91 0.37 40.48
CA GLY A 51 -9.74 0.62 41.32
C GLY A 51 -9.81 -0.06 42.69
N GLN A 52 -11.01 -0.17 43.28
CA GLN A 52 -11.25 -0.87 44.55
C GLN A 52 -11.31 -2.40 44.38
N VAL A 53 -11.98 -2.89 43.33
CA VAL A 53 -12.06 -4.32 43.01
C VAL A 53 -10.68 -4.92 42.72
N VAL A 54 -9.78 -4.13 42.15
CA VAL A 54 -8.40 -4.52 41.80
C VAL A 54 -7.44 -4.39 43.01
N GLN A 55 -7.91 -4.12 44.22
CA GLN A 55 -7.06 -4.15 45.43
C GLN A 55 -6.79 -5.59 45.90
N ASP A 56 -5.77 -5.80 46.73
CA ASP A 56 -5.40 -7.13 47.23
C ASP A 56 -6.47 -7.76 48.14
N GLY A 57 -7.27 -6.94 48.84
CA GLY A 57 -8.26 -7.41 49.82
C GLY A 57 -9.47 -8.15 49.25
N VAL A 58 -9.75 -8.02 47.94
CA VAL A 58 -10.95 -8.61 47.31
C VAL A 58 -10.74 -10.07 46.87
N GLY A 59 -9.50 -10.43 46.54
CA GLY A 59 -9.13 -11.76 46.07
C GLY A 59 -9.16 -11.88 44.54
N LEU A 60 -8.10 -12.46 43.98
CA LEU A 60 -7.79 -12.43 42.54
C LEU A 60 -8.89 -13.03 41.66
N LEU A 61 -9.51 -14.14 42.08
CA LEU A 61 -10.55 -14.81 41.29
C LEU A 61 -11.79 -13.92 41.13
N ILE A 62 -12.20 -13.25 42.22
CA ILE A 62 -13.36 -12.34 42.21
C ILE A 62 -13.04 -11.12 41.35
N SER A 63 -11.86 -10.53 41.49
CA SER A 63 -11.45 -9.39 40.66
C SER A 63 -11.45 -9.76 39.17
N LYS A 64 -10.98 -10.97 38.80
CA LYS A 64 -11.00 -11.45 37.42
C LYS A 64 -12.42 -11.63 36.88
N THR A 65 -13.32 -12.26 37.64
CA THR A 65 -14.71 -12.47 37.21
C THR A 65 -15.47 -11.16 37.05
N VAL A 66 -15.28 -10.20 37.96
CA VAL A 66 -15.91 -8.87 37.88
C VAL A 66 -15.38 -8.06 36.70
N LEU A 67 -14.07 -8.11 36.42
CA LEU A 67 -13.48 -7.44 35.25
C LEU A 67 -13.95 -8.06 33.93
N THR A 68 -14.11 -9.38 33.85
CA THR A 68 -14.68 -10.03 32.66
C THR A 68 -16.15 -9.63 32.48
N GLU A 69 -16.92 -9.56 33.57
CA GLU A 69 -18.31 -9.06 33.52
C GLU A 69 -18.38 -7.59 33.10
N LEU A 70 -17.46 -6.74 33.56
CA LEU A 70 -17.36 -5.34 33.13
C LEU A 70 -17.23 -5.24 31.60
N VAL A 71 -16.37 -6.04 30.99
CA VAL A 71 -16.23 -6.05 29.52
C VAL A 71 -17.53 -6.52 28.85
N SER A 72 -18.19 -7.54 29.40
CA SER A 72 -19.49 -8.02 28.91
C SER A 72 -20.56 -6.92 28.95
N GLN A 73 -20.69 -6.23 30.09
CA GLN A 73 -21.62 -5.12 30.31
C GLN A 73 -21.33 -3.93 29.39
N ILE A 74 -20.04 -3.58 29.20
CA ILE A 74 -19.64 -2.54 28.24
C ILE A 74 -20.07 -2.93 26.82
N ASN A 75 -19.90 -4.18 26.41
CA ASN A 75 -20.28 -4.61 25.07
C ASN A 75 -21.80 -4.72 24.86
N SER A 76 -22.56 -5.06 25.91
CA SER A 76 -24.02 -5.20 25.83
C SER A 76 -24.77 -3.87 25.99
N HIS A 77 -24.40 -3.03 26.95
CA HIS A 77 -25.07 -1.75 27.25
C HIS A 77 -24.54 -0.57 26.42
N LEU A 78 -23.34 -0.70 25.86
CA LEU A 78 -22.74 0.28 24.94
C LEU A 78 -22.43 -0.42 23.61
N PRO A 79 -23.48 -0.85 22.86
CA PRO A 79 -23.29 -1.41 21.54
C PRO A 79 -22.71 -0.32 20.66
N SER A 80 -21.59 -0.68 20.02
CA SER A 80 -20.88 0.19 19.12
C SER A 80 -21.73 0.43 17.87
N HIS A 81 -22.23 1.66 17.69
CA HIS A 81 -23.09 2.01 16.56
C HIS A 81 -22.53 3.23 15.80
N PRO A 82 -22.43 3.22 14.46
CA PRO A 82 -21.82 4.32 13.68
C PRO A 82 -22.49 5.69 13.90
N ASN A 83 -23.81 5.70 14.11
CA ASN A 83 -24.58 6.94 14.24
C ASN A 83 -24.66 7.50 15.68
N ASP A 84 -24.13 6.80 16.69
CA ASP A 84 -24.18 7.23 18.09
C ASP A 84 -22.78 7.59 18.60
N GLN A 85 -22.30 8.74 18.16
CA GLN A 85 -20.98 9.25 18.51
C GLN A 85 -20.81 9.44 20.02
N HIS A 86 -21.85 9.91 20.73
CA HIS A 86 -21.81 10.13 22.17
C HIS A 86 -21.56 8.84 22.96
N THR A 87 -22.20 7.74 22.57
CA THR A 87 -21.99 6.43 23.20
C THR A 87 -20.60 5.86 22.92
N ASN A 88 -20.09 6.04 21.69
CA ASN A 88 -18.75 5.60 21.31
C ASN A 88 -17.65 6.39 22.04
N GLU A 89 -17.83 7.71 22.19
CA GLU A 89 -16.93 8.57 22.98
C GLU A 89 -16.94 8.19 24.46
N PHE A 90 -18.13 8.00 25.06
CA PHE A 90 -18.24 7.54 26.45
C PHE A 90 -17.57 6.18 26.66
N LYS A 91 -17.77 5.23 25.73
CA LYS A 91 -17.14 3.90 25.77
C LYS A 91 -15.61 3.99 25.68
N ARG A 92 -15.09 4.82 24.77
CA ARG A 92 -13.66 5.12 24.64
C ARG A 92 -13.10 5.66 25.95
N ASP A 93 -13.71 6.70 26.49
CA ASP A 93 -13.20 7.40 27.67
C ASP A 93 -13.23 6.48 28.90
N LEU A 94 -14.29 5.66 29.03
CA LEU A 94 -14.38 4.64 30.07
C LEU A 94 -13.28 3.59 29.97
N LEU A 95 -13.10 2.99 28.78
CA LEU A 95 -12.10 1.95 28.57
C LEU A 95 -10.68 2.50 28.77
N GLN A 96 -10.41 3.71 28.28
CA GLN A 96 -9.12 4.38 28.45
C GLN A 96 -8.82 4.69 29.92
N ALA A 97 -9.82 5.17 30.67
CA ALA A 97 -9.70 5.43 32.10
C ALA A 97 -9.40 4.15 32.88
N VAL A 98 -10.15 3.07 32.61
CA VAL A 98 -9.99 1.77 33.28
C VAL A 98 -8.62 1.14 32.97
N ILE A 99 -8.16 1.16 31.72
CA ILE A 99 -6.86 0.58 31.33
C ILE A 99 -5.70 1.35 31.97
N ASN A 100 -5.84 2.67 32.13
CA ASN A 100 -4.80 3.54 32.70
C ASN A 100 -4.83 3.60 34.25
N LEU A 101 -5.71 2.85 34.91
CA LEU A 101 -5.76 2.80 36.37
C LEU A 101 -4.41 2.32 36.94
N PRO A 102 -3.76 3.10 37.83
CA PRO A 102 -2.46 2.73 38.40
C PRO A 102 -2.48 1.36 39.09
N GLN A 103 -3.58 1.02 39.76
CA GLN A 103 -3.75 -0.25 40.46
C GLN A 103 -3.76 -1.45 39.49
N LEU A 104 -4.33 -1.26 38.29
CA LEU A 104 -4.38 -2.28 37.25
C LEU A 104 -3.03 -2.38 36.52
N VAL A 105 -2.42 -1.25 36.19
CA VAL A 105 -1.11 -1.18 35.50
C VAL A 105 0.00 -1.84 36.34
N GLN A 106 0.07 -1.54 37.64
CA GLN A 106 1.06 -2.17 38.55
C GLN A 106 0.90 -3.69 38.66
N ARG A 107 -0.31 -4.20 38.41
CA ARG A 107 -0.66 -5.62 38.54
C ARG A 107 -0.95 -6.28 37.19
N ALA A 108 -0.48 -5.68 36.08
CA ALA A 108 -0.86 -6.08 34.74
C ALA A 108 -0.63 -7.58 34.45
N VAL A 109 0.46 -8.15 34.96
CA VAL A 109 0.80 -9.58 34.81
C VAL A 109 -0.28 -10.51 35.39
N ARG A 110 -0.96 -10.10 36.47
CA ARG A 110 -1.99 -10.93 37.11
C ARG A 110 -3.33 -10.89 36.37
N PHE A 111 -3.59 -9.81 35.64
CA PHE A 111 -4.84 -9.51 34.94
C PHE A 111 -4.67 -9.50 33.42
N GLU A 112 -3.71 -10.25 32.90
CA GLU A 112 -3.31 -10.24 31.48
C GLU A 112 -4.48 -10.52 30.53
N ASP A 113 -5.33 -11.51 30.83
CA ASP A 113 -6.51 -11.84 30.03
C ASP A 113 -7.53 -10.69 30.03
N GLN A 114 -7.84 -10.13 31.21
CA GLN A 114 -8.81 -9.04 31.37
C GLN A 114 -8.33 -7.77 30.66
N ILE A 115 -7.03 -7.44 30.76
CA ILE A 115 -6.44 -6.30 30.08
C ILE A 115 -6.48 -6.49 28.55
N SER A 116 -6.26 -7.71 28.06
CA SER A 116 -6.36 -8.02 26.64
C SER A 116 -7.77 -7.77 26.11
N LEU A 117 -8.80 -8.26 26.83
CA LEU A 117 -10.21 -8.02 26.48
C LEU A 117 -10.58 -6.53 26.50
N LEU A 118 -10.12 -5.77 27.49
CA LEU A 118 -10.34 -4.32 27.56
C LEU A 118 -9.66 -3.59 26.39
N ARG A 119 -8.43 -3.96 26.04
CA ARG A 119 -7.68 -3.37 24.91
C ARG A 119 -8.31 -3.68 23.56
N GLU A 120 -8.82 -4.90 23.36
CA GLU A 120 -9.57 -5.27 22.16
C GLU A 120 -10.86 -4.46 22.02
N ALA A 121 -11.63 -4.32 23.11
CA ALA A 121 -12.83 -3.49 23.12
C ALA A 121 -12.53 -2.01 22.84
N LEU A 122 -11.41 -1.50 23.39
CA LEU A 122 -10.95 -0.13 23.14
C LEU A 122 -10.57 0.05 21.68
N ALA A 123 -9.79 -0.87 21.10
CA ALA A 123 -9.40 -0.81 19.70
C ALA A 123 -10.62 -0.82 18.76
N SER A 124 -11.60 -1.68 19.01
CA SER A 124 -12.85 -1.71 18.22
C SER A 124 -13.66 -0.42 18.36
N SER A 125 -13.62 0.25 19.52
CA SER A 125 -14.29 1.54 19.71
C SER A 125 -13.56 2.68 18.98
N LEU A 126 -12.23 2.69 19.01
CA LEU A 126 -11.40 3.69 18.35
C LEU A 126 -11.43 3.56 16.82
N GLU A 127 -11.50 2.33 16.30
CA GLU A 127 -11.69 2.06 14.87
C GLU A 127 -12.96 2.69 14.31
N LEU A 128 -14.04 2.69 15.09
CA LEU A 128 -15.31 3.30 14.68
C LEU A 128 -15.30 4.83 14.76
N LEU A 129 -14.42 5.40 15.59
CA LEU A 129 -14.18 6.83 15.69
C LEU A 129 -13.12 7.31 14.68
N GLU A 130 -12.62 6.41 13.82
CA GLU A 130 -11.54 6.67 12.85
C GLU A 130 -10.20 7.14 13.49
N ASP A 131 -10.00 6.85 14.79
CA ASP A 131 -8.76 7.13 15.52
C ASP A 131 -7.76 5.97 15.36
N TRP A 132 -7.18 5.85 14.16
CA TRP A 132 -6.32 4.72 13.76
C TRP A 132 -5.06 4.57 14.62
N SER A 133 -4.43 5.67 15.00
CA SER A 133 -3.15 5.68 15.73
C SER A 133 -3.29 5.17 17.16
N GLU A 134 -4.34 5.62 17.88
CA GLU A 134 -4.67 5.15 19.22
C GLU A 134 -5.20 3.71 19.20
N ALA A 135 -6.00 3.33 18.19
CA ALA A 135 -6.45 1.96 18.03
C ALA A 135 -5.27 0.99 17.86
N ALA A 136 -4.29 1.36 17.03
CA ALA A 136 -3.07 0.59 16.86
C ALA A 136 -2.30 0.47 18.19
N ARG A 137 -2.16 1.57 18.94
CA ARG A 137 -1.47 1.57 20.25
C ARG A 137 -2.18 0.70 21.29
N ALA A 138 -3.51 0.69 21.29
CA ALA A 138 -4.30 -0.17 22.18
C ALA A 138 -3.96 -1.65 21.96
N LEU A 139 -3.95 -2.10 20.70
CA LEU A 139 -3.61 -3.48 20.32
C LEU A 139 -2.13 -3.82 20.52
N GLN A 140 -1.22 -2.88 20.24
CA GLN A 140 0.23 -3.08 20.47
C GLN A 140 0.56 -3.33 21.94
N GLY A 141 -0.27 -2.84 22.86
CA GLY A 141 -0.12 -3.08 24.29
C GLY A 141 -0.65 -4.43 24.78
N ILE A 142 -1.19 -5.28 23.90
CA ILE A 142 -1.58 -6.66 24.24
C ILE A 142 -0.32 -7.53 24.26
N PRO A 143 0.01 -8.20 25.39
CA PRO A 143 1.15 -9.10 25.46
C PRO A 143 0.86 -10.40 24.70
N LEU A 144 1.22 -10.45 23.41
CA LEU A 144 0.99 -11.62 22.55
C LEU A 144 2.00 -12.76 22.82
N ASP A 145 3.21 -12.43 23.28
CA ASP A 145 4.28 -13.39 23.59
C ASP A 145 4.53 -13.52 25.10
N GLY A 146 3.49 -13.28 25.91
CA GLY A 146 3.55 -13.40 27.36
C GLY A 146 3.83 -14.82 27.83
N THR A 147 4.54 -14.95 28.96
CA THR A 147 4.81 -16.25 29.61
C THR A 147 3.61 -16.79 30.38
N HIS A 148 2.63 -15.95 30.70
CA HIS A 148 1.52 -16.30 31.58
C HIS A 148 0.22 -16.61 30.82
N ARG A 149 0.06 -16.12 29.59
CA ARG A 149 -1.09 -16.39 28.72
C ARG A 149 -0.68 -17.26 27.53
N ILE A 150 -1.30 -18.43 27.39
CA ILE A 150 -1.16 -19.26 26.19
C ILE A 150 -2.12 -18.71 25.13
N VAL A 151 -1.57 -18.11 24.08
CA VAL A 151 -2.34 -17.49 23.00
C VAL A 151 -2.23 -18.34 21.74
N SER A 152 -3.35 -18.61 21.08
CA SER A 152 -3.38 -19.33 19.79
C SER A 152 -2.62 -18.56 18.71
N GLN A 153 -1.94 -19.29 17.81
CA GLN A 153 -1.22 -18.69 16.69
C GLN A 153 -2.13 -17.89 15.76
N GLU A 154 -3.37 -18.36 15.58
CA GLU A 154 -4.38 -17.67 14.78
C GLU A 154 -4.76 -16.31 15.37
N TYR A 155 -5.00 -16.25 16.67
CA TYR A 155 -5.29 -14.99 17.35
C TYR A 155 -4.10 -14.00 17.28
N LYS A 156 -2.85 -14.49 17.41
CA LYS A 156 -1.65 -13.66 17.24
C LYS A 156 -1.58 -13.08 15.84
N LEU A 157 -1.79 -13.91 14.83
CA LEU A 157 -1.80 -13.50 13.43
C LEU A 157 -2.87 -12.43 13.17
N ASN A 158 -4.09 -12.65 13.66
CA ASN A 158 -5.21 -11.72 13.46
C ASN A 158 -4.96 -10.38 14.15
N THR A 159 -4.38 -10.40 15.35
CA THR A 159 -3.98 -9.17 16.05
C THR A 159 -2.90 -8.42 15.28
N TYR A 160 -1.87 -9.12 14.78
CA TYR A 160 -0.82 -8.48 13.97
C TYR A 160 -1.35 -7.90 12.66
N ILE A 161 -2.20 -8.62 11.92
CA ILE A 161 -2.82 -8.13 10.68
C ILE A 161 -3.68 -6.90 10.98
N ARG A 162 -4.45 -6.91 12.08
CA ARG A 162 -5.25 -5.76 12.52
C ARG A 162 -4.37 -4.55 12.82
N ILE A 163 -3.29 -4.72 13.58
CA ILE A 163 -2.30 -3.64 13.84
C ILE A 163 -1.73 -3.08 12.52
N VAL A 164 -1.36 -3.96 11.58
CA VAL A 164 -0.82 -3.55 10.27
C VAL A 164 -1.83 -2.72 9.49
N ARG A 165 -3.11 -3.13 9.44
CA ARG A 165 -4.17 -2.38 8.77
C ARG A 165 -4.33 -0.98 9.36
N LEU A 166 -4.40 -0.87 10.68
CA LEU A 166 -4.53 0.42 11.38
C LEU A 166 -3.34 1.35 11.11
N LEU A 167 -2.12 0.82 11.19
CA LEU A 167 -0.91 1.59 10.90
C LEU A 167 -0.82 2.03 9.43
N LEU A 168 -1.44 1.29 8.50
CA LEU A 168 -1.51 1.67 7.10
C LEU A 168 -2.53 2.77 6.82
N GLU A 169 -3.60 2.88 7.62
CA GLU A 169 -4.53 4.02 7.54
C GLU A 169 -3.91 5.30 8.16
N ASP A 170 -2.99 5.16 9.13
CA ASP A 170 -2.19 6.26 9.71
C ASP A 170 -0.92 6.60 8.90
N ASP A 171 -0.81 6.13 7.65
CA ASP A 171 0.36 6.30 6.76
C ASP A 171 1.73 5.86 7.36
N ASN A 172 1.73 5.06 8.43
CA ASN A 172 2.92 4.60 9.15
C ASN A 172 3.42 3.24 8.63
N ALA A 173 3.86 3.22 7.37
CA ALA A 173 4.30 2.01 6.68
C ALA A 173 5.53 1.33 7.31
N THR A 174 6.39 2.07 8.00
CA THR A 174 7.60 1.52 8.65
C THR A 174 7.26 0.66 9.85
N ASN A 175 6.37 1.14 10.72
CA ASN A 175 5.92 0.35 11.87
C ASN A 175 5.09 -0.84 11.40
N ALA A 176 4.23 -0.64 10.39
CA ALA A 176 3.44 -1.70 9.79
C ALA A 176 4.31 -2.86 9.27
N GLU A 177 5.43 -2.58 8.59
CA GLU A 177 6.34 -3.63 8.10
C GLU A 177 6.93 -4.49 9.24
N SER A 178 7.25 -3.88 10.38
CA SER A 178 7.80 -4.62 11.52
C SER A 178 6.81 -5.66 12.07
N TYR A 179 5.52 -5.33 12.15
CA TYR A 179 4.47 -6.24 12.58
C TYR A 179 4.11 -7.25 11.50
N LEU A 180 4.17 -6.86 10.22
CA LEU A 180 3.99 -7.79 9.10
C LEU A 180 5.06 -8.88 9.10
N ASN A 181 6.32 -8.53 9.37
CA ASN A 181 7.42 -9.51 9.46
C ASN A 181 7.26 -10.46 10.66
N ARG A 182 6.64 -10.01 11.76
CA ARG A 182 6.29 -10.89 12.88
C ARG A 182 5.15 -11.84 12.48
N ALA A 183 4.12 -11.32 11.80
CA ALA A 183 3.03 -12.12 11.26
C ALA A 183 3.51 -13.17 10.24
N SER A 184 4.49 -12.85 9.39
CA SER A 184 5.00 -13.78 8.38
C SER A 184 5.65 -15.03 8.99
N LEU A 185 6.23 -14.93 10.20
CA LEU A 185 6.79 -16.07 10.92
C LEU A 185 5.73 -17.06 11.39
N LEU A 186 4.48 -16.61 11.53
CA LEU A 186 3.36 -17.40 12.02
C LEU A 186 2.57 -18.08 10.90
N ILE A 187 2.74 -17.63 9.66
CA ILE A 187 2.11 -18.24 8.48
C ILE A 187 3.04 -19.36 7.99
N PRO A 188 2.67 -20.65 8.09
CA PRO A 188 3.46 -21.71 7.50
C PRO A 188 3.59 -21.48 6.00
N GLU A 189 4.81 -21.58 5.44
CA GLU A 189 5.06 -21.61 3.99
C GLU A 189 4.53 -22.89 3.31
N SER A 190 3.52 -23.54 3.88
CA SER A 190 2.94 -24.74 3.29
C SER A 190 2.26 -24.37 1.98
N LYS A 191 2.81 -24.89 0.89
CA LYS A 191 2.32 -24.82 -0.49
C LYS A 191 0.93 -25.44 -0.72
N ASP A 192 0.20 -25.80 0.34
CA ASP A 192 -0.97 -26.64 0.20
C ASP A 192 -2.27 -25.85 0.24
N GLU A 193 -2.96 -26.00 -0.89
CA GLU A 193 -4.32 -25.66 -1.25
C GLU A 193 -5.35 -26.33 -0.31
N VAL A 194 -5.33 -26.01 1.00
CA VAL A 194 -6.38 -26.47 1.91
C VAL A 194 -7.47 -25.41 1.99
N SER A 195 -8.51 -25.66 1.21
CA SER A 195 -9.70 -24.84 0.96
C SER A 195 -10.68 -24.68 2.14
N ASP A 196 -10.41 -25.22 3.33
CA ASP A 196 -11.49 -25.44 4.33
C ASP A 196 -11.22 -24.93 5.76
N CYS A 197 -10.43 -23.87 5.95
CA CYS A 197 -10.33 -23.23 7.27
C CYS A 197 -10.50 -21.71 7.21
N GLU A 198 -11.27 -21.19 8.18
CA GLU A 198 -11.75 -19.81 8.34
C GLU A 198 -10.63 -18.74 8.34
N GLY A 199 -9.35 -19.14 8.37
CA GLY A 199 -8.17 -18.28 8.20
C GLY A 199 -7.79 -17.92 6.75
N LEU A 200 -8.63 -18.24 5.76
CA LEU A 200 -8.40 -17.89 4.34
C LEU A 200 -8.50 -16.38 4.07
N GLY A 201 -9.40 -15.69 4.78
CA GLY A 201 -9.52 -14.22 4.73
C GLY A 201 -8.28 -13.52 5.29
N ASP A 202 -7.63 -14.13 6.28
CA ASP A 202 -6.43 -13.56 6.91
C ASP A 202 -5.20 -13.65 6.01
N ARG A 203 -5.11 -14.69 5.16
CA ARG A 203 -4.02 -14.81 4.17
C ARG A 203 -4.16 -13.80 3.04
N SER A 204 -5.37 -13.57 2.52
CA SER A 204 -5.57 -12.54 1.48
C SER A 204 -5.34 -11.14 2.05
N ALA A 205 -5.87 -10.88 3.26
CA ALA A 205 -5.61 -9.67 4.02
C ALA A 205 -4.12 -9.42 4.26
N PHE A 206 -3.37 -10.45 4.62
CA PHE A 206 -1.92 -10.39 4.82
C PHE A 206 -1.20 -10.03 3.52
N LYS A 207 -1.51 -10.71 2.40
CA LYS A 207 -0.92 -10.42 1.08
C LYS A 207 -1.25 -8.99 0.62
N LEU A 208 -2.49 -8.56 0.81
CA LEU A 208 -2.93 -7.20 0.47
C LEU A 208 -2.19 -6.15 1.31
N SER A 209 -2.06 -6.39 2.61
CA SER A 209 -1.31 -5.52 3.52
C SER A 209 0.18 -5.46 3.15
N GLN A 210 0.77 -6.59 2.74
CA GLN A 210 2.13 -6.64 2.20
C GLN A 210 2.26 -5.76 0.94
N ALA A 211 1.33 -5.87 0.00
CA ALA A 211 1.33 -5.04 -1.21
C ALA A 211 1.19 -3.54 -0.90
N ARG A 212 0.31 -3.17 0.04
CA ARG A 212 0.12 -1.79 0.53
C ARG A 212 1.38 -1.22 1.17
N ILE A 213 2.07 -2.00 2.00
CA ILE A 213 3.34 -1.58 2.62
C ILE A 213 4.41 -1.32 1.54
N LEU A 214 4.52 -2.20 0.55
CA LEU A 214 5.49 -2.04 -0.56
C LEU A 214 5.19 -0.79 -1.40
N ASP A 215 3.91 -0.52 -1.67
CA ASP A 215 3.44 0.69 -2.36
C ASP A 215 3.83 1.96 -1.59
N ALA A 216 3.51 2.02 -0.29
CA ALA A 216 3.87 3.14 0.58
C ALA A 216 5.38 3.35 0.72
N LYS A 217 6.18 2.26 0.72
CA LYS A 217 7.65 2.31 0.72
C LYS A 217 8.27 2.64 -0.65
N ARG A 218 7.44 2.93 -1.68
CA ARG A 218 7.87 3.25 -3.05
C ARG A 218 8.58 2.10 -3.77
N LYS A 219 8.40 0.86 -3.30
CA LYS A 219 8.85 -0.35 -3.98
C LYS A 219 7.80 -0.80 -5.01
N PHE A 220 7.50 0.09 -5.96
CA PHE A 220 6.34 -0.07 -6.84
C PHE A 220 6.40 -1.29 -7.76
N GLU A 221 7.59 -1.74 -8.17
CA GLU A 221 7.73 -2.95 -8.99
C GLU A 221 7.29 -4.20 -8.24
N GLU A 222 7.72 -4.34 -6.98
CA GLU A 222 7.36 -5.46 -6.10
C GLU A 222 5.88 -5.38 -5.71
N ALA A 223 5.40 -4.17 -5.38
CA ALA A 223 3.99 -3.92 -5.06
C ALA A 223 3.06 -4.28 -6.22
N SER A 224 3.39 -3.85 -7.44
CA SER A 224 2.60 -4.13 -8.64
C SER A 224 2.50 -5.63 -8.95
N LYS A 225 3.60 -6.38 -8.82
CA LYS A 225 3.59 -7.85 -8.94
C LYS A 225 2.65 -8.49 -7.91
N LYS A 226 2.73 -8.07 -6.65
CA LYS A 226 1.89 -8.59 -5.57
C LYS A 226 0.41 -8.28 -5.78
N TYR A 227 0.06 -7.05 -6.15
CA TYR A 227 -1.33 -6.69 -6.46
C TYR A 227 -1.87 -7.49 -7.66
N HIS A 228 -1.05 -7.70 -8.69
CA HIS A 228 -1.41 -8.51 -9.84
C HIS A 228 -1.65 -9.97 -9.45
N GLU A 229 -0.79 -10.57 -8.64
CA GLU A 229 -0.98 -11.92 -8.07
C GLU A 229 -2.29 -12.02 -7.28
N ILE A 230 -2.58 -11.04 -6.42
CA ILE A 230 -3.80 -10.99 -5.61
C ILE A 230 -5.05 -10.88 -6.50
N SER A 231 -4.98 -10.15 -7.62
CA SER A 231 -6.11 -9.98 -8.54
C SER A 231 -6.62 -11.29 -9.17
N PHE A 232 -5.78 -12.34 -9.19
CA PHE A 232 -6.14 -13.68 -9.69
C PHE A 232 -6.76 -14.56 -8.61
N ALA A 233 -6.75 -14.14 -7.35
CA ALA A 233 -7.31 -14.94 -6.27
C ALA A 233 -8.83 -15.04 -6.44
N ASN A 234 -9.34 -16.28 -6.53
CA ASN A 234 -10.76 -16.57 -6.78
C ASN A 234 -11.67 -16.27 -5.58
N ASN A 235 -11.07 -16.04 -4.40
CA ASN A 235 -11.77 -15.77 -3.15
C ASN A 235 -12.11 -14.29 -2.93
N LEU A 236 -11.72 -13.40 -3.83
CA LEU A 236 -12.02 -11.97 -3.76
C LEU A 236 -13.21 -11.62 -4.66
N ASP A 237 -14.01 -10.66 -4.21
CA ASP A 237 -15.12 -10.17 -5.02
C ASP A 237 -14.62 -9.47 -6.30
N SER A 238 -15.48 -9.41 -7.32
CA SER A 238 -15.17 -8.79 -8.61
C SER A 238 -14.70 -7.33 -8.45
N GLU A 239 -15.29 -6.57 -7.52
CA GLU A 239 -14.89 -5.19 -7.25
C GLU A 239 -13.49 -5.10 -6.62
N GLU A 240 -13.20 -5.95 -5.64
CA GLU A 240 -11.88 -6.01 -4.97
C GLU A 240 -10.78 -6.44 -5.95
N ARG A 241 -11.08 -7.39 -6.84
CA ARG A 241 -10.15 -7.83 -7.90
C ARG A 241 -9.85 -6.71 -8.89
N SER A 242 -10.87 -5.94 -9.29
CA SER A 242 -10.71 -4.78 -10.16
C SER A 242 -9.89 -3.67 -9.48
N SER A 243 -10.15 -3.41 -8.20
CA SER A 243 -9.38 -2.46 -7.38
C SER A 243 -7.91 -2.86 -7.25
N CYS A 244 -7.64 -4.15 -6.98
CA CYS A 244 -6.26 -4.68 -6.95
C CYS A 244 -5.58 -4.57 -8.30
N LEU A 245 -6.29 -4.84 -9.40
CA LEU A 245 -5.72 -4.72 -10.75
C LEU A 245 -5.40 -3.25 -11.10
N SER A 246 -6.28 -2.30 -10.76
CA SER A 246 -6.00 -0.87 -10.89
C SER A 246 -4.78 -0.46 -10.05
N ALA A 247 -4.70 -0.90 -8.78
CA ALA A 247 -3.53 -0.65 -7.95
C ALA A 247 -2.24 -1.25 -8.55
N ALA A 248 -2.31 -2.42 -9.17
CA ALA A 248 -1.19 -3.04 -9.88
C ALA A 248 -0.74 -2.19 -11.08
N VAL A 249 -1.69 -1.66 -11.86
CA VAL A 249 -1.41 -0.75 -12.99
C VAL A 249 -0.78 0.55 -12.49
N VAL A 250 -1.36 1.18 -11.47
CA VAL A 250 -0.83 2.41 -10.87
C VAL A 250 0.60 2.23 -10.39
N CYS A 251 0.88 1.18 -9.60
CA CYS A 251 2.23 0.86 -9.15
C CYS A 251 3.17 0.57 -10.35
N GLY A 252 2.71 -0.16 -11.36
CA GLY A 252 3.51 -0.44 -12.56
C GLY A 252 3.89 0.84 -13.32
N VAL A 253 2.96 1.80 -13.40
CA VAL A 253 3.17 3.12 -14.02
C VAL A 253 4.16 3.94 -13.21
N LEU A 254 4.06 3.94 -11.87
CA LEU A 254 4.93 4.66 -10.94
C LEU A 254 6.35 4.07 -10.82
N ALA A 255 6.53 2.79 -11.17
CA ALA A 255 7.84 2.14 -11.14
C ALA A 255 8.86 2.84 -12.05
N SER A 256 10.14 2.74 -11.70
CA SER A 256 11.23 3.34 -12.48
C SER A 256 11.34 2.72 -13.87
N ALA A 257 11.64 3.53 -14.89
CA ALA A 257 11.62 3.07 -16.28
C ALA A 257 12.75 2.05 -16.56
N GLY A 258 12.43 0.82 -16.96
CA GLY A 258 13.43 -0.24 -17.17
C GLY A 258 12.85 -1.53 -17.75
N PRO A 259 13.67 -2.58 -17.94
CA PRO A 259 13.24 -3.84 -18.55
C PRO A 259 12.22 -4.59 -17.69
N ASN A 260 12.40 -4.63 -16.37
CA ASN A 260 11.47 -5.31 -15.46
C ASN A 260 10.08 -4.66 -15.49
N ARG A 261 10.03 -3.33 -15.37
CA ARG A 261 8.78 -2.55 -15.51
C ARG A 261 8.12 -2.80 -16.87
N THR A 262 8.88 -2.82 -17.95
CA THR A 262 8.33 -3.07 -19.30
C THR A 262 7.67 -4.44 -19.38
N ARG A 263 8.31 -5.49 -18.86
CA ARG A 263 7.73 -6.84 -18.80
C ARG A 263 6.45 -6.86 -17.96
N LEU A 264 6.47 -6.20 -16.80
CA LEU A 264 5.34 -6.11 -15.88
C LEU A 264 4.13 -5.42 -16.53
N LEU A 265 4.34 -4.24 -17.12
CA LEU A 265 3.29 -3.50 -17.84
C LEU A 265 2.76 -4.29 -19.04
N THR A 266 3.63 -5.02 -19.75
CA THR A 266 3.21 -5.89 -20.86
C THR A 266 2.32 -7.02 -20.36
N SER A 267 2.63 -7.61 -19.19
CA SER A 267 1.77 -8.62 -18.57
C SER A 267 0.41 -8.06 -18.20
N LEU A 268 0.36 -6.86 -17.61
CA LEU A 268 -0.88 -6.19 -17.24
C LEU A 268 -1.71 -5.81 -18.48
N PHE A 269 -1.06 -5.37 -19.56
CA PHE A 269 -1.75 -5.02 -20.81
C PHE A 269 -2.32 -6.23 -21.56
N ARG A 270 -1.72 -7.42 -21.39
CA ARG A 270 -2.25 -8.67 -21.95
C ARG A 270 -3.45 -9.22 -21.16
N ASP A 271 -3.65 -8.77 -19.93
CA ASP A 271 -4.84 -9.12 -19.15
C ASP A 271 -6.05 -8.38 -19.73
N GLU A 272 -7.01 -9.13 -20.25
CA GLU A 272 -8.24 -8.59 -20.84
C GLU A 272 -9.03 -7.73 -19.84
N ARG A 273 -8.96 -8.06 -18.54
CA ARG A 273 -9.62 -7.32 -17.47
C ARG A 273 -9.06 -5.91 -17.30
N SER A 274 -7.83 -5.66 -17.76
CA SER A 274 -7.24 -4.32 -17.70
C SER A 274 -7.94 -3.32 -18.61
N SER A 275 -8.64 -3.79 -19.66
CA SER A 275 -9.32 -2.95 -20.65
C SER A 275 -10.51 -2.16 -20.09
N SER A 276 -11.15 -2.67 -19.04
CA SER A 276 -12.28 -2.01 -18.37
C SER A 276 -11.85 -0.96 -17.35
N LEU A 277 -10.55 -0.86 -17.05
CA LEU A 277 -10.02 0.07 -16.07
C LEU A 277 -9.91 1.48 -16.64
N LYS A 278 -10.13 2.48 -15.77
CA LYS A 278 -9.95 3.91 -16.10
C LYS A 278 -8.51 4.23 -16.52
N ASP A 279 -7.55 3.49 -15.97
CA ASP A 279 -6.10 3.67 -16.16
C ASP A 279 -5.57 3.05 -17.47
N TYR A 280 -6.41 2.33 -18.22
CA TYR A 280 -5.99 1.56 -19.39
C TYR A 280 -5.35 2.42 -20.48
N LYS A 281 -5.82 3.66 -20.66
CA LYS A 281 -5.28 4.60 -21.67
C LYS A 281 -3.79 4.90 -21.42
N ILE A 282 -3.38 5.02 -20.17
CA ILE A 282 -1.98 5.29 -19.81
C ILE A 282 -1.17 4.00 -19.87
N LEU A 283 -1.75 2.88 -19.43
CA LEU A 283 -1.12 1.56 -19.56
C LEU A 283 -0.77 1.26 -21.03
N SER A 284 -1.71 1.46 -21.96
CA SER A 284 -1.48 1.18 -23.38
C SER A 284 -0.36 2.06 -23.95
N LYS A 285 -0.36 3.36 -23.64
CA LYS A 285 0.69 4.29 -24.07
C LYS A 285 2.06 3.94 -23.52
N MET A 286 2.12 3.57 -22.24
CA MET A 286 3.36 3.15 -21.59
C MET A 286 3.93 1.89 -22.26
N VAL A 287 3.10 0.89 -22.54
CA VAL A 287 3.53 -0.38 -23.17
C VAL A 287 3.93 -0.16 -24.63
N LEU A 288 3.15 0.61 -25.38
CA LEU A 288 3.43 0.93 -26.80
C LEU A 288 4.62 1.89 -26.97
N GLY A 289 5.19 2.41 -25.88
CA GLY A 289 6.29 3.35 -25.93
C GLY A 289 5.90 4.72 -26.50
N GLN A 290 4.64 5.12 -26.37
CA GLN A 290 4.18 6.44 -26.78
C GLN A 290 4.51 7.50 -25.73
N ILE A 291 4.72 8.74 -26.18
CA ILE A 291 4.95 9.90 -25.32
C ILE A 291 3.63 10.27 -24.63
N ILE A 292 3.68 10.43 -23.30
CA ILE A 292 2.54 10.85 -22.48
C ILE A 292 2.54 12.37 -22.39
N LYS A 293 1.40 12.98 -22.76
CA LYS A 293 1.25 14.43 -22.79
C LYS A 293 0.81 14.98 -21.43
N GLY A 294 1.11 16.25 -21.17
CA GLY A 294 0.83 16.89 -19.87
C GLY A 294 -0.62 16.83 -19.40
N HIS A 295 -1.61 16.92 -20.29
CA HIS A 295 -3.03 16.80 -19.89
C HIS A 295 -3.38 15.40 -19.37
N GLU A 296 -2.79 14.35 -19.94
CA GLU A 296 -3.01 12.96 -19.54
C GLU A 296 -2.34 12.68 -18.18
N MET A 297 -1.22 13.34 -17.90
CA MET A 297 -0.59 13.30 -16.59
C MET A 297 -1.50 13.89 -15.52
N VAL A 298 -2.09 15.06 -15.79
CA VAL A 298 -3.00 15.72 -14.83
C VAL A 298 -4.28 14.92 -14.60
N GLU A 299 -4.80 14.25 -15.62
CA GLU A 299 -5.95 13.34 -15.47
C GLU A 299 -5.63 12.16 -14.53
N PHE A 300 -4.45 11.56 -14.67
CA PHE A 300 -4.00 10.44 -13.85
C PHE A 300 -3.62 10.83 -12.44
N GLU A 301 -3.00 11.99 -12.26
CA GLU A 301 -2.61 12.51 -10.93
C GLU A 301 -3.80 12.63 -9.98
N LYS A 302 -5.00 12.93 -10.51
CA LYS A 302 -6.24 13.00 -9.73
C LYS A 302 -6.70 11.65 -9.16
N GLN A 303 -6.21 10.54 -9.71
CA GLN A 303 -6.56 9.18 -9.30
C GLN A 303 -5.55 8.58 -8.31
N LEU A 304 -4.39 9.24 -8.13
CA LEU A 304 -3.32 8.77 -7.27
C LEU A 304 -3.60 9.04 -5.78
N LYS A 305 -3.12 8.14 -4.92
CA LYS A 305 -3.21 8.31 -3.47
C LYS A 305 -2.21 9.38 -2.98
N PRO A 306 -2.47 10.02 -1.82
CA PRO A 306 -1.57 11.04 -1.26
C PRO A 306 -0.12 10.58 -1.12
N HIS A 307 0.12 9.36 -0.63
CA HIS A 307 1.49 8.82 -0.47
C HIS A 307 2.21 8.56 -1.81
N GLN A 308 1.48 8.38 -2.91
CA GLN A 308 2.05 8.16 -4.26
C GLN A 308 2.50 9.48 -4.91
N LEU A 309 1.94 10.61 -4.48
CA LEU A 309 2.30 11.96 -4.92
C LEU A 309 3.47 12.57 -4.12
N ALA A 310 4.26 11.73 -3.45
CA ALA A 310 5.36 12.20 -2.63
C ALA A 310 6.35 13.08 -3.41
N LYS A 311 6.67 14.24 -2.83
CA LYS A 311 7.59 15.21 -3.43
C LYS A 311 9.03 14.69 -3.36
N LEU A 312 9.75 14.86 -4.46
CA LEU A 312 11.19 14.57 -4.52
C LEU A 312 11.99 15.77 -4.00
N PRO A 313 13.18 15.56 -3.41
CA PRO A 313 14.06 16.65 -3.04
C PRO A 313 14.43 17.47 -4.28
N LYS A 314 14.47 18.80 -4.13
CA LYS A 314 14.92 19.70 -5.20
C LYS A 314 16.40 19.40 -5.48
N ILE A 315 16.73 19.14 -6.74
CA ILE A 315 18.13 18.90 -7.15
C ILE A 315 18.88 20.24 -7.01
N GLN A 316 19.76 20.35 -6.01
CA GLN A 316 20.50 21.58 -5.67
C GLN A 316 21.42 22.04 -6.82
N GLU A 317 21.93 21.11 -7.63
CA GLU A 317 22.84 21.36 -8.78
C GLU A 317 22.23 22.16 -9.95
N LEU A 318 20.96 22.57 -9.85
CA LEU A 318 20.23 23.32 -10.89
C LEU A 318 20.01 24.79 -10.52
N SER A 319 20.60 25.27 -9.42
CA SER A 319 20.36 26.62 -8.86
C SER A 319 21.45 27.65 -9.14
N GLU A 320 22.59 27.26 -9.71
CA GLU A 320 23.71 28.15 -9.99
C GLU A 320 23.95 28.20 -11.51
N SER A 321 23.73 29.37 -12.13
CA SER A 321 23.77 29.69 -13.58
C SER A 321 22.61 29.07 -14.39
N GLU A 322 21.67 29.80 -14.99
CA GLU A 322 21.72 31.06 -15.72
C GLU A 322 20.37 31.79 -15.62
N SER A 323 20.41 33.11 -15.48
CA SER A 323 19.31 34.01 -15.80
C SER A 323 19.13 34.04 -17.32
N GLU A 324 18.25 33.20 -17.87
CA GLU A 324 17.79 33.37 -19.24
C GLU A 324 16.75 34.50 -19.29
N SER A 325 17.05 35.48 -20.13
CA SER A 325 16.33 36.71 -20.39
C SER A 325 14.82 36.52 -20.57
N GLU A 326 14.06 37.37 -19.89
CA GLU A 326 12.64 37.57 -20.13
C GLU A 326 12.42 38.19 -21.51
N GLU A 327 12.20 37.39 -22.55
CA GLU A 327 11.54 37.87 -23.77
C GLU A 327 10.93 36.69 -24.54
N GLY A 328 9.61 36.51 -24.41
CA GLY A 328 8.85 35.50 -25.16
C GLY A 328 7.60 35.01 -24.43
N GLY A 329 6.44 35.54 -24.81
CA GLY A 329 5.17 35.35 -24.13
C GLY A 329 4.66 33.90 -23.99
N ARG A 330 3.95 33.68 -22.87
CA ARG A 330 2.84 32.72 -22.68
C ARG A 330 2.88 31.42 -23.51
N THR A 331 3.77 30.50 -23.16
CA THR A 331 3.49 29.05 -23.16
C THR A 331 4.23 28.41 -21.97
N GLY A 332 3.66 27.39 -21.34
CA GLY A 332 3.96 26.96 -19.96
C GLY A 332 5.44 26.86 -19.57
N LYS A 333 5.79 27.42 -18.40
CA LYS A 333 7.12 27.32 -17.78
C LYS A 333 7.61 25.87 -17.80
N GLN A 334 8.70 25.59 -18.51
CA GLN A 334 9.34 24.27 -18.51
C GLN A 334 9.77 23.91 -17.09
N LYS A 335 9.50 22.67 -16.65
CA LYS A 335 9.85 22.24 -15.29
C LYS A 335 11.37 22.14 -15.17
N MET A 336 11.92 22.69 -14.08
CA MET A 336 13.34 22.57 -13.73
C MET A 336 13.72 21.14 -13.31
N GLY A 337 12.75 20.25 -13.13
CA GLY A 337 12.97 18.86 -12.77
C GLY A 337 11.67 18.18 -12.34
N PRO A 338 11.68 16.86 -12.13
CA PRO A 338 10.53 16.16 -11.61
C PRO A 338 10.24 16.58 -10.17
N TRP A 339 8.98 16.92 -9.86
CA TRP A 339 8.59 17.35 -8.52
C TRP A 339 8.03 16.21 -7.68
N THR A 340 7.39 15.23 -8.31
CA THR A 340 6.82 14.03 -7.68
C THR A 340 7.49 12.76 -8.22
N VAL A 341 7.30 11.64 -7.51
CA VAL A 341 7.76 10.33 -8.01
C VAL A 341 7.09 9.96 -9.33
N PHE A 342 5.81 10.29 -9.48
CA PHE A 342 5.08 10.12 -10.74
C PHE A 342 5.66 10.97 -11.88
N ASP A 343 5.92 12.26 -11.65
CA ASP A 343 6.55 13.15 -12.62
C ASP A 343 7.87 12.54 -13.13
N ARG A 344 8.71 12.06 -12.21
CA ARG A 344 9.98 11.40 -12.57
C ARG A 344 9.74 10.17 -13.44
N ALA A 345 8.80 9.30 -13.08
CA ALA A 345 8.53 8.06 -13.81
C ALA A 345 8.06 8.35 -15.25
N VAL A 346 7.14 9.31 -15.43
CA VAL A 346 6.64 9.71 -16.75
C VAL A 346 7.74 10.37 -17.59
N MET A 347 8.54 11.25 -17.02
CA MET A 347 9.63 11.91 -17.74
C MET A 347 10.70 10.92 -18.20
N GLN A 348 11.06 9.96 -17.35
CA GLN A 348 11.98 8.87 -17.73
C GLN A 348 11.40 7.98 -18.83
N HIS A 349 10.10 7.66 -18.74
CA HIS A 349 9.40 6.92 -19.79
C HIS A 349 9.41 7.69 -21.12
N ASN A 350 9.02 8.96 -21.11
CA ASN A 350 9.01 9.82 -22.30
C ASN A 350 10.41 9.92 -22.92
N LEU A 351 11.47 9.98 -22.11
CA LEU A 351 12.84 9.96 -22.62
C LEU A 351 13.19 8.66 -23.35
N LEU A 352 12.79 7.49 -22.84
CA LEU A 352 12.95 6.20 -23.52
C LEU A 352 12.05 6.07 -24.76
N SER A 353 10.87 6.66 -24.75
CA SER A 353 10.01 6.75 -25.93
C SER A 353 10.70 7.54 -27.05
N VAL A 354 11.28 8.68 -26.71
CA VAL A 354 12.02 9.52 -27.67
C VAL A 354 13.25 8.79 -28.21
N SER A 355 13.96 8.01 -27.39
CA SER A 355 15.14 7.25 -27.84
C SER A 355 14.82 6.17 -28.88
N ARG A 356 13.55 5.76 -29.01
CA ARG A 356 13.11 4.81 -30.06
C ARG A 356 12.74 5.48 -31.37
N ILE A 357 12.51 6.79 -31.34
CA ILE A 357 12.03 7.58 -32.48
C ILE A 357 13.19 8.33 -33.14
N TYR A 358 14.12 8.86 -32.34
CA TYR A 358 15.24 9.67 -32.81
C TYR A 358 16.56 8.95 -32.63
N SER A 359 17.46 9.07 -33.61
CA SER A 359 18.86 8.66 -33.49
C SER A 359 19.70 9.72 -32.77
N ARG A 360 19.43 11.00 -33.06
CA ARG A 360 20.10 12.15 -32.44
C ARG A 360 19.11 13.28 -32.19
N ILE A 361 19.19 13.93 -31.03
CA ILE A 361 18.34 15.06 -30.65
C ILE A 361 19.10 16.05 -29.77
N SER A 362 18.80 17.35 -29.89
CA SER A 362 19.34 18.39 -29.01
C SER A 362 18.67 18.35 -27.63
N PHE A 363 19.38 18.80 -26.58
CA PHE A 363 18.80 18.90 -25.23
C PHE A 363 17.57 19.81 -25.19
N LYS A 364 17.54 20.86 -26.02
CA LYS A 364 16.41 21.79 -26.14
C LYS A 364 15.20 21.13 -26.80
N GLY A 365 15.41 20.42 -27.92
CA GLY A 365 14.34 19.68 -28.61
C GLY A 365 13.76 18.57 -27.71
N LEU A 366 14.63 17.82 -27.05
CA LEU A 366 14.24 16.77 -26.11
C LEU A 366 13.49 17.34 -24.89
N GLY A 367 13.93 18.48 -24.36
CA GLY A 367 13.27 19.19 -23.26
C GLY A 367 11.83 19.59 -23.60
N LYS A 368 11.59 20.10 -24.82
CA LYS A 368 10.23 20.41 -25.29
C LYS A 368 9.32 19.18 -25.34
N LEU A 369 9.84 18.02 -25.72
CA LEU A 369 9.06 16.77 -25.81
C LEU A 369 8.75 16.13 -24.45
N VAL A 370 9.68 16.23 -23.50
CA VAL A 370 9.56 15.61 -22.18
C VAL A 370 8.95 16.55 -21.15
N GLY A 371 8.95 17.87 -21.42
CA GLY A 371 8.45 18.90 -20.50
C GLY A 371 9.49 19.38 -19.47
N LEU A 372 10.77 19.30 -19.82
CA LEU A 372 11.91 19.63 -18.95
C LEU A 372 12.79 20.72 -19.56
N SER A 373 13.51 21.47 -18.72
CA SER A 373 14.57 22.36 -19.19
C SER A 373 15.76 21.56 -19.74
N SER A 374 16.58 22.16 -20.62
CA SER A 374 17.73 21.48 -21.22
C SER A 374 18.71 20.93 -20.20
N ARG A 375 18.95 21.67 -19.10
CA ARG A 375 19.80 21.21 -18.01
C ARG A 375 19.20 20.04 -17.25
N ALA A 376 17.89 20.07 -16.98
CA ALA A 376 17.19 18.97 -16.31
C ALA A 376 17.18 17.69 -17.15
N VAL A 377 17.02 17.82 -18.47
CA VAL A 377 17.14 16.71 -19.42
C VAL A 377 18.52 16.09 -19.36
N GLU A 378 19.57 16.91 -19.36
CA GLU A 378 20.96 16.43 -19.29
C GLU A 378 21.19 15.59 -18.04
N VAL A 379 20.78 16.09 -16.87
CA VAL A 379 20.91 15.38 -15.59
C VAL A 379 20.14 14.07 -15.62
N MET A 380 18.87 14.09 -16.07
CA MET A 380 18.05 12.89 -16.11
C MET A 380 18.58 11.83 -17.09
N ALA A 381 19.00 12.25 -18.29
CA ALA A 381 19.59 11.35 -19.28
C ALA A 381 20.89 10.74 -18.76
N ARG A 382 21.77 11.55 -18.13
CA ARG A 382 23.00 11.08 -17.51
C ARG A 382 22.73 9.98 -16.47
N THR A 383 21.78 10.22 -15.57
CA THR A 383 21.38 9.22 -14.56
C THR A 383 20.87 7.94 -15.20
N MET A 384 20.03 8.04 -16.24
CA MET A 384 19.50 6.85 -16.93
C MET A 384 20.58 6.07 -17.69
N ILE A 385 21.59 6.73 -18.24
CA ILE A 385 22.75 6.09 -18.89
C ILE A 385 23.63 5.40 -17.84
N GLN A 386 23.95 6.07 -16.73
CA GLN A 386 24.74 5.51 -15.63
C GLN A 386 24.10 4.25 -15.03
N GLU A 387 22.78 4.28 -14.84
CA GLU A 387 22.00 3.13 -14.37
C GLU A 387 21.78 2.05 -15.44
N ARG A 388 22.36 2.21 -16.64
CA ARG A 388 22.25 1.29 -17.79
C ARG A 388 20.81 1.05 -18.27
N ARG A 389 19.92 2.02 -18.03
CA ARG A 389 18.51 1.98 -18.45
C ARG A 389 18.26 2.69 -19.77
N LEU A 390 19.15 3.59 -20.18
CA LEU A 390 19.14 4.29 -21.46
C LEU A 390 20.48 4.05 -22.18
N MET A 391 20.43 3.50 -23.40
CA MET A 391 21.61 3.31 -24.24
C MET A 391 21.82 4.54 -25.11
N ALA A 392 22.66 5.47 -24.65
CA ALA A 392 22.94 6.71 -25.35
C ALA A 392 24.33 7.25 -25.00
N SER A 393 24.88 8.05 -25.91
CA SER A 393 26.06 8.89 -25.67
C SER A 393 25.65 10.36 -25.65
N MET A 394 26.28 11.13 -24.76
CA MET A 394 25.97 12.54 -24.55
C MET A 394 27.15 13.41 -24.95
N ASP A 395 26.88 14.41 -25.79
CA ASP A 395 27.81 15.47 -26.14
C ASP A 395 27.42 16.75 -25.39
N GLN A 396 28.17 17.09 -24.35
CA GLN A 396 27.90 18.25 -23.51
C GLN A 396 28.33 19.58 -24.15
N VAL A 397 29.22 19.55 -25.14
CA VAL A 397 29.69 20.75 -25.85
C VAL A 397 28.65 21.17 -26.88
N HIS A 398 28.21 20.22 -27.71
CA HIS A 398 27.20 20.47 -28.74
C HIS A 398 25.76 20.31 -28.24
N LYS A 399 25.55 19.96 -26.97
CA LYS A 399 24.24 19.77 -26.34
C LYS A 399 23.35 18.77 -27.08
N LEU A 400 23.95 17.66 -27.53
CA LEU A 400 23.29 16.61 -28.31
C LEU A 400 23.32 15.28 -27.56
N ILE A 401 22.23 14.52 -27.67
CA ILE A 401 22.18 13.10 -27.29
C ILE A 401 22.14 12.28 -28.55
N THR A 402 23.02 11.28 -28.65
CA THR A 402 22.96 10.25 -29.68
C THR A 402 22.52 8.94 -29.02
N PHE A 403 21.36 8.43 -29.41
CA PHE A 403 20.82 7.17 -28.93
C PHE A 403 21.42 6.01 -29.74
N GLN A 404 21.76 4.93 -29.06
CA GLN A 404 22.23 3.72 -29.73
C GLN A 404 21.04 2.90 -30.19
N ASP A 405 21.01 2.49 -31.46
CA ASP A 405 19.99 1.58 -31.95
C ASP A 405 20.23 0.20 -31.34
N SER A 406 19.16 -0.47 -30.89
CA SER A 406 19.27 -1.85 -30.39
C SER A 406 19.69 -2.83 -31.49
N ARG A 407 19.57 -2.42 -32.76
CA ARG A 407 20.06 -3.17 -33.93
C ARG A 407 21.58 -3.12 -34.11
N ASP A 408 22.26 -2.06 -33.63
CA ASP A 408 23.72 -1.96 -33.75
C ASP A 408 24.45 -2.98 -32.85
N LYS A 409 23.78 -3.53 -31.83
CA LYS A 409 24.29 -4.65 -31.04
C LYS A 409 24.44 -5.96 -31.82
N ALA A 410 23.71 -6.12 -32.93
CA ALA A 410 23.83 -7.31 -33.77
C ALA A 410 25.12 -7.32 -34.62
N LEU A 411 25.82 -6.18 -34.72
CA LEU A 411 27.06 -6.06 -35.48
C LEU A 411 28.32 -6.19 -34.61
N ASP A 412 28.18 -6.08 -33.28
CA ASP A 412 29.30 -6.15 -32.31
C ASP A 412 29.46 -7.56 -31.67
N HIS A 413 28.57 -8.50 -32.02
CA HIS A 413 28.68 -9.92 -31.68
C HIS A 413 28.51 -10.76 -32.95
N ASN A 414 29.64 -11.00 -33.62
CA ASN A 414 29.74 -11.75 -34.87
C ASN A 414 29.50 -13.28 -34.74
N ASP A 415 28.67 -13.73 -33.80
CA ASP A 415 28.48 -15.17 -33.50
C ASP A 415 27.04 -15.70 -33.63
N LEU A 416 26.09 -14.92 -34.15
CA LEU A 416 24.68 -15.38 -34.27
C LEU A 416 24.06 -15.23 -35.67
N LEU A 417 24.84 -14.88 -36.71
CA LEU A 417 24.38 -14.87 -38.10
C LEU A 417 24.59 -16.21 -38.83
N VAL A 418 24.35 -17.33 -38.15
CA VAL A 418 24.19 -18.65 -38.78
C VAL A 418 22.97 -19.36 -38.20
N SER A 419 21.76 -18.81 -38.39
CA SER A 419 20.54 -19.62 -38.20
C SER A 419 19.41 -19.33 -39.18
N ASN A 420 19.46 -18.22 -39.92
CA ASN A 420 18.33 -17.84 -40.79
C ASN A 420 18.52 -18.21 -42.27
N VAL A 421 19.70 -18.72 -42.66
CA VAL A 421 19.93 -19.25 -44.02
C VAL A 421 19.71 -20.77 -44.09
N ALA A 422 19.81 -21.49 -42.97
CA ALA A 422 19.67 -22.95 -42.92
C ALA A 422 18.22 -23.47 -42.92
N ALA A 423 17.22 -22.60 -42.72
CA ALA A 423 15.80 -22.99 -42.75
C ALA A 423 15.18 -22.96 -44.17
N SER A 424 15.96 -22.67 -45.22
CA SER A 424 15.49 -22.55 -46.61
C SER A 424 15.92 -23.70 -47.52
N ALA A 425 16.55 -24.74 -46.98
CA ALA A 425 17.06 -25.86 -47.76
C ALA A 425 16.60 -27.19 -47.15
N GLU A 426 15.36 -27.60 -47.48
CA GLU A 426 15.01 -29.02 -47.42
C GLU A 426 15.19 -29.68 -48.80
N PRO A 427 15.66 -30.94 -48.85
CA PRO A 427 16.02 -31.60 -50.10
C PRO A 427 14.78 -32.12 -50.83
N ASN A 428 14.76 -31.86 -52.12
CA ASN A 428 13.74 -32.30 -53.07
C ASN A 428 13.82 -33.82 -53.33
N PRO A 429 12.70 -34.56 -53.33
CA PRO A 429 12.51 -35.72 -54.19
C PRO A 429 11.32 -35.48 -55.15
N ASN A 430 11.66 -35.31 -56.41
CA ASN A 430 10.82 -35.28 -57.62
C ASN A 430 9.83 -36.49 -57.75
N PRO A 431 8.93 -36.55 -58.76
CA PRO A 431 7.89 -35.59 -59.17
C PRO A 431 6.54 -36.30 -59.50
N GLN A 432 5.42 -35.57 -59.62
CA GLN A 432 4.38 -35.70 -60.68
C GLN A 432 2.96 -35.21 -60.27
N THR A 433 2.48 -34.26 -61.08
CA THR A 433 1.08 -34.02 -61.53
C THR A 433 -0.02 -33.56 -60.55
N GLY A 434 -0.60 -32.38 -60.84
CA GLY A 434 -2.04 -32.12 -60.62
C GLY A 434 -2.45 -30.83 -59.88
N LEU A 435 -2.62 -29.75 -60.65
CA LEU A 435 -3.42 -28.51 -60.51
C LEU A 435 -4.69 -28.50 -59.58
N PRO A 436 -5.29 -27.31 -59.23
CA PRO A 436 -5.24 -26.70 -57.89
C PRO A 436 -6.63 -26.34 -57.29
N ALA A 437 -6.68 -25.89 -56.02
CA ALA A 437 -7.70 -24.93 -55.54
C ALA A 437 -7.32 -24.21 -54.22
N SER A 438 -7.29 -22.87 -54.32
CA SER A 438 -7.64 -21.80 -53.35
C SER A 438 -7.83 -22.16 -51.86
N SER A 439 -7.22 -21.46 -50.89
CA SER A 439 -7.53 -20.07 -50.51
C SER A 439 -6.75 -19.67 -49.24
N ASN A 440 -6.26 -18.43 -49.18
CA ASN A 440 -6.41 -17.47 -48.06
C ASN A 440 -5.29 -16.41 -47.97
N SER A 441 -5.74 -15.17 -48.17
CA SER A 441 -5.33 -13.90 -47.55
C SER A 441 -4.02 -13.85 -46.75
N LYS A 442 -2.96 -13.35 -47.39
CA LYS A 442 -1.80 -12.76 -46.70
C LYS A 442 -2.20 -11.42 -46.08
N LEU A 443 -2.14 -11.32 -44.76
CA LEU A 443 -2.00 -10.05 -44.04
C LEU A 443 -0.65 -9.44 -44.41
N GLN A 444 -0.70 -8.32 -45.11
CA GLN A 444 0.44 -7.55 -45.57
C GLN A 444 1.03 -6.80 -44.37
N GLN A 445 2.19 -7.24 -43.87
CA GLN A 445 3.01 -6.44 -42.97
C GLN A 445 3.49 -5.20 -43.74
N VAL A 446 2.92 -4.04 -43.41
CA VAL A 446 3.41 -2.75 -43.91
C VAL A 446 4.73 -2.47 -43.20
N ALA A 447 5.83 -2.67 -43.93
CA ALA A 447 7.14 -2.17 -43.54
C ALA A 447 7.11 -0.65 -43.58
N ILE A 448 7.14 0.00 -42.42
CA ILE A 448 7.35 1.45 -42.33
C ILE A 448 8.85 1.68 -42.54
N ALA A 449 9.20 2.26 -43.68
CA ALA A 449 10.58 2.66 -43.98
C ALA A 449 11.06 3.74 -42.97
N PRO A 450 12.33 3.71 -42.55
CA PRO A 450 12.87 4.73 -41.66
C PRO A 450 12.98 6.05 -42.43
N SER A 451 12.20 7.05 -42.05
CA SER A 451 12.46 8.42 -42.46
C SER A 451 13.57 8.96 -41.56
N LEU A 452 14.69 9.38 -42.16
CA LEU A 452 15.69 10.24 -41.52
C LEU A 452 15.00 11.59 -41.21
N PHE A 453 14.28 11.68 -40.09
CA PHE A 453 13.82 12.96 -39.59
C PHE A 453 14.95 13.57 -38.76
N LEU A 454 15.77 14.38 -39.44
CA LEU A 454 16.56 15.41 -38.77
C LEU A 454 15.57 16.43 -38.19
N TRP A 455 15.73 16.78 -36.92
CA TRP A 455 14.93 17.84 -36.33
C TRP A 455 15.32 19.18 -36.96
N ASP A 456 14.34 19.87 -37.56
CA ASP A 456 14.52 21.17 -38.21
C ASP A 456 14.04 22.28 -37.25
N GLU A 457 14.94 23.20 -36.92
CA GLU A 457 14.67 24.35 -36.05
C GLU A 457 13.75 25.39 -36.71
N SER A 458 13.49 25.30 -38.02
CA SER A 458 12.74 26.29 -38.78
C SER A 458 11.21 26.08 -38.80
N ILE A 459 10.70 25.02 -38.17
CA ILE A 459 9.25 24.78 -38.02
C ILE A 459 8.81 25.16 -36.59
N MET A 460 8.87 26.46 -36.28
CA MET A 460 7.94 27.21 -35.39
C MET A 460 8.21 28.70 -35.53
#